data_AF-A0A1Z5R3C6-F1
#
_entry.id   AF-A0A1Z5R3C6-F1
#
_cell.length_a   1.000
_cell.length_b   1.000
_cell.length_c   1.000
_cell.angle_alpha   90.00
_cell.angle_beta   90.00
_cell.angle_gamma   90.00
#
_symmetry.space_group_name_H-M   'P 1'
#
loop_
_entity.id
_entity.type
_entity.pdbx_description
1 polymer ?
#
loop_
_entity_poly.entity_id
_entity_poly.type
_entity_poly.pdbx_seq_one_letter_code
_entity_poly.pdbx_strand_id
1 'polypeptide(L)'
;MSHRRRSRAAGSPPGDAGPAPTPEKSGRIQPRAVLGSDRRVLALALAFRAANALLVRTYFNPDEHWQCLEVAHRVAFGYGHLTWEWKRGLRSYLHPLIFAALYKILALLHLDTPWVMVMAPRLLQSVFAAFGDLYLYKFSKLIFNGQVAQWALFSQLVNWFMFFCITRTLSNSLETVLTVAGLYYWFTAIESSKATSIVSKQHAVCEQSASSRKVALLIAALSCAIRPTSAVTWLYVGLLDFIQMKSKCRFVLLDVIPIGAIVLAVTTLLDWWMFGSRVIVPLNFLKFNLFSSGGDYYGTHVFHWYFTQGFPSMIWTFLPFAMYGIVKSREWRLSGLIAWVLGVYSILGHKEFRFVLPVLPLALMFSGYCLAAMSQLKAKNQHGKRSLSRLQLSVILLVITNVPMSLYMSLFHQRGTEDVMYYLSKEAHDGRVKSVLFLMPCHSTPYYSTLHYDLPMRFLDCTPSDNKGTLDESDRFLTSPSEFVGGVFGNLSTFSHIVLFESEERHVLQLLLHNSFLEVQLAGVVRWRGPSLFVLAFRLCWGLRR
;
A
#
# COMPACT_ATOMS: atom_id res chain seq x y z
N MET A 1 -65.25 35.45 -26.24
CA MET A 1 -66.59 36.06 -26.45
C MET A 1 -67.61 34.96 -26.23
N SER A 2 -68.58 34.96 -25.32
CA SER A 2 -69.26 36.02 -24.59
C SER A 2 -69.54 35.60 -23.14
N HIS A 3 -69.67 36.60 -22.28
CA HIS A 3 -70.05 36.53 -20.88
C HIS A 3 -71.50 36.04 -20.68
N ARG A 4 -71.76 35.36 -19.55
CA ARG A 4 -73.02 35.50 -18.81
C ARG A 4 -72.74 35.89 -17.36
N ARG A 5 -73.17 37.11 -17.01
CA ARG A 5 -73.31 37.67 -15.66
C ARG A 5 -74.78 37.57 -15.24
N ARG A 6 -75.04 37.35 -13.95
CA ARG A 6 -76.05 38.01 -13.08
C ARG A 6 -75.91 37.43 -11.66
N SER A 7 -75.36 38.18 -10.69
CA SER A 7 -75.98 39.17 -9.77
C SER A 7 -76.76 38.51 -8.63
N ARG A 8 -76.23 38.45 -7.40
CA ARG A 8 -76.22 39.46 -6.31
C ARG A 8 -77.52 39.51 -5.47
N ALA A 9 -77.41 39.12 -4.20
CA ALA A 9 -77.97 39.75 -2.98
C ALA A 9 -77.42 38.90 -1.80
N ALA A 10 -76.54 39.32 -0.87
CA ALA A 10 -76.38 40.53 -0.06
C ALA A 10 -77.45 40.69 1.04
N GLY A 11 -77.16 40.10 2.20
CA GLY A 11 -77.70 40.40 3.52
C GLY A 11 -76.68 39.93 4.57
N SER A 12 -76.22 40.83 5.42
CA SER A 12 -75.15 40.69 6.44
C SER A 12 -75.68 41.25 7.77
N PRO A 13 -74.96 41.27 8.92
CA PRO A 13 -73.95 40.39 9.56
C PRO A 13 -74.39 40.15 11.05
N PRO A 14 -73.54 40.11 12.11
CA PRO A 14 -72.16 39.61 12.31
C PRO A 14 -72.08 38.55 13.45
N GLY A 15 -70.94 37.87 13.58
CA GLY A 15 -70.65 37.04 14.76
C GLY A 15 -69.21 36.53 14.78
N ASP A 16 -68.35 37.31 15.45
CA ASP A 16 -67.04 37.04 16.05
C ASP A 16 -66.02 36.09 15.39
N ALA A 17 -64.87 36.69 15.12
CA ALA A 17 -63.63 36.05 14.71
C ALA A 17 -62.88 35.42 15.91
N GLY A 18 -62.74 34.09 15.89
CA GLY A 18 -61.73 33.36 16.66
C GLY A 18 -60.50 33.03 15.80
N PRO A 19 -59.28 32.89 16.38
CA PRO A 19 -58.04 32.88 15.63
C PRO A 19 -57.76 31.52 14.96
N ALA A 20 -57.09 31.58 13.80
CA ALA A 20 -56.69 30.43 12.99
C ALA A 20 -55.69 29.51 13.73
N PRO A 21 -55.76 28.17 13.54
CA PRO A 21 -54.77 27.25 14.07
C PRO A 21 -53.45 27.35 13.28
N THR A 22 -52.37 27.54 14.03
CA THR A 22 -50.97 27.47 13.56
C THR A 22 -50.64 26.10 12.95
N PRO A 23 -49.84 26.04 11.87
CA PRO A 23 -49.44 24.78 11.29
C PRO A 23 -48.40 24.08 12.18
N GLU A 24 -48.75 22.87 12.63
CA GLU A 24 -47.88 21.95 13.34
C GLU A 24 -46.57 21.72 12.58
N LYS A 25 -45.47 21.85 13.30
CA LYS A 25 -44.13 21.40 12.88
C LYS A 25 -44.16 19.89 12.71
N SER A 26 -44.37 19.42 11.49
CA SER A 26 -44.01 18.06 11.08
C SER A 26 -42.49 17.92 11.17
N GLY A 27 -42.03 17.39 12.31
CA GLY A 27 -40.65 16.97 12.51
C GLY A 27 -40.31 15.86 11.52
N ARG A 28 -39.68 16.23 10.40
CA ARG A 28 -38.93 15.28 9.57
C ARG A 28 -37.83 14.68 10.44
N ILE A 29 -38.08 13.48 10.94
CA ILE A 29 -37.05 12.59 11.49
C ILE A 29 -36.07 12.31 10.35
N GLN A 30 -34.98 13.08 10.32
CA GLN A 30 -33.84 12.78 9.47
C GLN A 30 -33.29 11.40 9.88
N PRO A 31 -33.10 10.45 8.95
CA PRO A 31 -32.35 9.26 9.26
C PRO A 31 -30.96 9.71 9.70
N ARG A 32 -30.57 9.40 10.94
CA ARG A 32 -29.22 9.64 11.48
C ARG A 32 -28.19 9.19 10.44
N ALA A 33 -27.52 10.14 9.79
CA ALA A 33 -26.34 9.88 8.98
C ALA A 33 -25.18 9.55 9.94
N VAL A 34 -24.97 8.27 10.22
CA VAL A 34 -24.05 7.77 11.28
C VAL A 34 -22.56 7.99 10.98
N LEU A 35 -22.16 8.67 9.90
CA LEU A 35 -20.76 9.09 9.71
C LEU A 35 -20.70 10.51 9.10
N GLY A 36 -20.55 11.51 9.99
CA GLY A 36 -20.52 12.94 9.66
C GLY A 36 -19.13 13.55 9.76
N SER A 37 -18.85 14.56 8.92
CA SER A 37 -17.60 15.33 8.79
C SER A 37 -16.36 14.51 8.40
N ASP A 38 -15.70 14.91 7.31
CA ASP A 38 -14.42 14.35 6.83
C ASP A 38 -13.39 14.17 7.96
N ARG A 39 -13.43 15.05 8.97
CA ARG A 39 -12.57 14.98 10.16
C ARG A 39 -12.81 13.71 10.99
N ARG A 40 -14.07 13.28 11.15
CA ARG A 40 -14.38 12.04 11.89
C ARG A 40 -13.93 10.81 11.11
N VAL A 41 -14.11 10.81 9.79
CA VAL A 41 -13.63 9.73 8.92
C VAL A 41 -12.11 9.61 9.05
N LEU A 42 -11.40 10.73 8.97
CA LEU A 42 -9.94 10.75 9.14
C LEU A 42 -9.52 10.27 10.53
N ALA A 43 -10.15 10.75 11.60
CA ALA A 43 -9.81 10.35 12.96
C ALA A 43 -10.02 8.84 13.19
N LEU A 44 -11.13 8.28 12.70
CA LEU A 44 -11.41 6.84 12.79
C LEU A 44 -10.43 6.02 11.94
N ALA A 45 -10.16 6.46 10.70
CA ALA A 45 -9.19 5.81 9.83
C ALA A 45 -7.78 5.83 10.43
N LEU A 46 -7.37 6.96 11.01
CA LEU A 46 -6.08 7.11 11.67
C LEU A 46 -5.96 6.18 12.89
N ALA A 47 -6.98 6.17 13.77
CA ALA A 47 -6.98 5.27 14.92
C ALA A 47 -6.92 3.79 14.49
N PHE A 48 -7.70 3.40 13.48
CA PHE A 48 -7.70 2.05 12.94
C PHE A 48 -6.35 1.68 12.30
N ARG A 49 -5.78 2.57 11.47
CA ARG A 49 -4.52 2.31 10.78
C ARG A 49 -3.33 2.32 11.73
N ALA A 50 -3.35 3.14 12.78
CA ALA A 50 -2.34 3.09 13.83
C ALA A 50 -2.40 1.74 14.58
N ALA A 51 -3.59 1.27 14.95
CA ALA A 51 -3.76 -0.06 15.53
C ALA A 51 -3.30 -1.17 14.56
N ASN A 52 -3.66 -1.07 13.28
CA ASN A 52 -3.20 -1.99 12.23
C ASN A 52 -1.67 -2.03 12.13
N ALA A 53 -1.00 -0.88 12.06
CA ALA A 53 0.45 -0.80 12.00
C ALA A 53 1.16 -1.45 13.20
N LEU A 54 0.55 -1.37 14.39
CA LEU A 54 1.05 -2.03 15.60
C LEU A 54 0.79 -3.55 15.62
N LEU A 55 -0.22 -4.02 14.90
CA LEU A 55 -0.53 -5.44 14.75
C LEU A 55 0.34 -6.13 13.69
N VAL A 56 0.83 -5.40 12.68
CA VAL A 56 1.74 -5.98 11.69
C VAL A 56 3.11 -6.24 12.33
N ARG A 57 3.40 -7.53 12.54
CA ARG A 57 4.64 -8.06 13.16
C ARG A 57 5.40 -9.03 12.26
N THR A 58 4.93 -9.21 11.03
CA THR A 58 5.45 -10.19 10.08
C THR A 58 6.19 -9.56 8.92
N TYR A 59 6.97 -10.36 8.22
CA TYR A 59 7.61 -10.01 6.95
C TYR A 59 6.70 -10.35 5.75
N PHE A 60 6.79 -9.56 4.67
CA PHE A 60 6.11 -9.87 3.40
C PHE A 60 7.05 -9.78 2.20
N ASN A 61 7.85 -8.71 2.09
CA ASN A 61 8.72 -8.52 0.93
C ASN A 61 10.02 -7.82 1.32
N PRO A 62 11.17 -8.17 0.70
CA PRO A 62 12.47 -7.57 1.06
C PRO A 62 12.48 -6.04 0.86
N ASP A 63 11.71 -5.54 -0.10
CA ASP A 63 11.69 -4.12 -0.44
C ASP A 63 11.15 -3.22 0.69
N GLU A 64 10.45 -3.79 1.67
CA GLU A 64 10.07 -3.07 2.90
C GLU A 64 11.29 -2.50 3.62
N HIS A 65 12.41 -3.21 3.57
CA HIS A 65 13.65 -2.86 4.26
C HIS A 65 14.70 -2.36 3.26
N TRP A 66 14.99 -3.12 2.20
CA TRP A 66 16.15 -2.91 1.33
C TRP A 66 15.98 -1.80 0.30
N GLN A 67 14.75 -1.38 0.01
CA GLN A 67 14.46 -0.23 -0.84
C GLN A 67 13.95 0.98 -0.05
N CYS A 68 13.96 0.90 1.28
CA CYS A 68 13.33 1.90 2.14
C CYS A 68 14.11 2.08 3.45
N LEU A 69 13.86 1.24 4.45
CA LEU A 69 14.34 1.48 5.82
C LEU A 69 15.84 1.35 6.00
N GLU A 70 16.49 0.40 5.33
CA GLU A 70 17.94 0.20 5.41
C GLU A 70 18.70 1.38 4.79
N VAL A 71 18.19 1.87 3.66
CA VAL A 71 18.72 3.03 2.94
C VAL A 71 18.53 4.29 3.79
N ALA A 72 17.34 4.46 4.37
CA ALA A 72 17.02 5.57 5.26
C ALA A 72 17.90 5.57 6.52
N HIS A 73 18.13 4.39 7.10
CA HIS A 73 19.01 4.20 8.25
C HIS A 73 20.43 4.65 7.92
N ARG A 74 21.00 4.17 6.80
CA ARG A 74 22.34 4.59 6.35
C ARG A 74 22.46 6.09 6.16
N VAL A 75 21.45 6.73 5.58
CA VAL A 75 21.44 8.19 5.40
C VAL A 75 21.41 8.92 6.75
N ALA A 76 20.64 8.44 7.72
CA ALA A 76 20.47 9.11 9.01
C ALA A 76 21.68 8.96 9.97
N PHE A 77 22.27 7.76 10.01
CA PHE A 77 23.30 7.36 10.99
C PHE A 77 24.70 7.15 10.41
N GLY A 78 24.86 7.08 9.09
CA GLY A 78 26.16 6.92 8.43
C GLY A 78 26.61 5.46 8.24
N TYR A 79 25.94 4.49 8.86
CA TYR A 79 26.20 3.06 8.70
C TYR A 79 24.95 2.29 8.26
N GLY A 80 25.15 1.18 7.54
CA GLY A 80 24.09 0.42 6.89
C GLY A 80 24.55 -0.15 5.55
N HIS A 81 23.72 -0.97 4.92
CA HIS A 81 24.04 -1.63 3.65
C HIS A 81 23.26 -1.03 2.47
N LEU A 82 23.94 -0.81 1.35
CA LEU A 82 23.30 -0.46 0.08
C LEU A 82 23.41 -1.64 -0.88
N THR A 83 22.25 -2.12 -1.34
CA THR A 83 22.19 -3.19 -2.34
C THR A 83 22.77 -2.72 -3.68
N TRP A 84 23.04 -3.67 -4.57
CA TRP A 84 23.55 -3.40 -5.90
C TRP A 84 22.65 -2.46 -6.72
N GLU A 85 21.33 -2.46 -6.48
CA GLU A 85 20.38 -1.57 -7.17
C GLU A 85 20.69 -0.09 -6.90
N TRP A 86 21.06 0.23 -5.65
CA TRP A 86 21.47 1.57 -5.25
C TRP A 86 22.85 1.89 -5.84
N LYS A 87 23.79 0.95 -5.80
CA LYS A 87 25.12 1.15 -6.42
C LYS A 87 25.04 1.46 -7.92
N ARG A 88 24.06 0.88 -8.63
CA ARG A 88 23.78 1.13 -10.06
C ARG A 88 22.85 2.33 -10.31
N GLY A 89 22.38 3.03 -9.28
CA GLY A 89 21.51 4.19 -9.42
C GLY A 89 20.16 3.87 -10.08
N LEU A 90 19.56 2.71 -9.74
CA LEU A 90 18.28 2.25 -10.29
C LEU A 90 17.06 2.75 -9.50
N ARG A 91 17.27 3.25 -8.28
CA ARG A 91 16.21 3.64 -7.33
C ARG A 91 16.42 5.08 -6.87
N SER A 92 15.32 5.80 -6.68
CA SER A 92 15.35 7.21 -6.27
C SER A 92 15.33 7.29 -4.74
N TYR A 93 16.08 8.24 -4.19
CA TYR A 93 16.11 8.51 -2.75
C TYR A 93 14.85 9.22 -2.24
N LEU A 94 13.96 9.67 -3.13
CA LEU A 94 12.76 10.45 -2.77
C LEU A 94 11.89 9.75 -1.71
N HIS A 95 11.65 8.44 -1.86
CA HIS A 95 10.84 7.68 -0.89
C HIS A 95 11.59 7.37 0.41
N PRO A 96 12.82 6.80 0.40
CA PRO A 96 13.59 6.57 1.63
C PRO A 96 13.86 7.83 2.46
N LEU A 97 14.02 9.00 1.84
CA LEU A 97 14.32 10.24 2.56
C LEU A 97 13.22 10.67 3.52
N ILE A 98 11.96 10.29 3.26
CA ILE A 98 10.85 10.51 4.20
C ILE A 98 11.14 9.80 5.53
N PHE A 99 11.66 8.57 5.46
CA PHE A 99 12.01 7.77 6.64
C PHE A 99 13.38 8.18 7.21
N ALA A 100 14.32 8.63 6.39
CA ALA A 100 15.59 9.16 6.86
C ALA A 100 15.38 10.41 7.73
N ALA A 101 14.47 11.29 7.31
CA ALA A 101 14.07 12.45 8.09
C ALA A 101 13.43 12.03 9.43
N LEU A 102 12.53 11.04 9.42
CA LEU A 102 11.94 10.47 10.64
C LEU A 102 13.02 9.94 11.59
N TYR A 103 13.93 9.12 11.08
CA TYR A 103 15.05 8.58 11.87
C TYR A 103 15.96 9.66 12.41
N LYS A 104 16.25 10.71 11.63
CA LYS A 104 17.07 11.81 12.12
C LYS A 104 16.39 12.58 13.25
N ILE A 105 15.08 12.79 13.17
CA ILE A 105 14.30 13.39 14.26
C ILE A 105 14.34 12.51 15.51
N LEU A 106 14.16 11.19 15.36
CA LEU A 106 14.21 10.25 16.50
C LEU A 106 15.60 10.24 17.16
N ALA A 107 16.67 10.25 16.36
CA ALA A 107 18.04 10.33 16.86
C ALA A 107 18.33 11.64 17.61
N LEU A 108 17.84 12.77 17.10
CA LEU A 108 17.97 14.08 17.76
C LEU A 108 17.21 14.14 19.09
N LEU A 109 16.13 13.38 19.22
CA LEU A 109 15.35 13.27 20.45
C LEU A 109 15.86 12.15 21.39
N HIS A 110 16.89 11.40 21.00
CA HIS A 110 17.38 10.22 21.71
C HIS A 110 16.29 9.15 21.96
N LEU A 111 15.40 8.97 20.99
CA LEU A 111 14.31 7.98 21.01
C LEU A 111 14.55 6.81 20.04
N ASP A 112 15.74 6.71 19.46
CA ASP A 112 16.20 5.74 18.47
C ASP A 112 16.48 4.34 19.05
N THR A 113 15.63 3.85 19.96
CA THR A 113 15.73 2.45 20.40
C THR A 113 15.35 1.48 19.26
N PRO A 114 15.91 0.25 19.19
CA PRO A 114 15.59 -0.70 18.13
C PRO A 114 14.08 -0.93 17.93
N TRP A 115 13.31 -0.98 19.03
CA TRP A 115 11.86 -1.13 18.94
C TRP A 115 11.18 0.07 18.26
N VAL A 116 11.60 1.29 18.59
CA VAL A 116 11.07 2.51 17.97
C VAL A 116 11.46 2.58 16.49
N MET A 117 12.69 2.18 16.14
CA MET A 117 13.18 2.13 14.77
C MET A 117 12.33 1.22 13.87
N VAL A 118 11.80 0.11 14.40
CA VAL A 118 10.90 -0.78 13.65
C VAL A 118 9.46 -0.21 13.59
N MET A 119 8.96 0.35 14.69
CA MET A 119 7.54 0.76 14.79
C MET A 119 7.24 2.13 14.19
N ALA A 120 8.13 3.11 14.35
CA ALA A 120 7.88 4.48 13.92
C ALA A 120 7.66 4.60 12.40
N PRO A 121 8.41 3.92 11.52
CA PRO A 121 8.14 3.93 10.08
C PRO A 121 6.75 3.37 9.71
N ARG A 122 6.32 2.29 10.37
CA ARG A 122 4.98 1.70 10.17
C ARG A 122 3.88 2.64 10.65
N LEU A 123 4.09 3.33 11.77
CA LEU A 123 3.17 4.35 12.26
C LEU A 123 3.10 5.56 11.31
N LEU A 124 4.22 6.00 10.74
CA LEU A 124 4.20 7.05 9.71
C LEU A 124 3.42 6.60 8.46
N GLN A 125 3.65 5.37 7.99
CA GLN A 125 2.86 4.80 6.88
C GLN A 125 1.38 4.69 7.22
N SER A 126 1.01 4.44 8.49
CA SER A 126 -0.39 4.43 8.91
C SER A 126 -1.08 5.78 8.73
N VAL A 127 -0.35 6.88 8.86
CA VAL A 127 -0.85 8.23 8.58
C VAL A 127 -1.16 8.37 7.10
N PHE A 128 -0.24 7.98 6.21
CA PHE A 128 -0.48 7.99 4.76
C PHE A 128 -1.64 7.08 4.37
N ALA A 129 -1.73 5.88 4.94
CA ALA A 129 -2.84 4.96 4.72
C ALA A 129 -4.19 5.57 5.13
N ALA A 130 -4.26 6.26 6.28
CA ALA A 130 -5.47 6.93 6.73
C ALA A 130 -5.88 8.10 5.81
N PHE A 131 -4.91 8.83 5.25
CA PHE A 131 -5.20 9.79 4.17
C PHE A 131 -5.75 9.09 2.93
N GLY A 132 -5.17 7.95 2.53
CA GLY A 132 -5.68 7.13 1.43
C GLY A 132 -7.13 6.69 1.65
N ASP A 133 -7.47 6.24 2.86
CA ASP A 133 -8.84 5.85 3.23
C ASP A 133 -9.81 7.05 3.18
N LEU A 134 -9.38 8.22 3.66
CA LEU A 134 -10.16 9.45 3.57
C LEU A 134 -10.43 9.83 2.11
N TYR A 135 -9.40 9.81 1.26
CA TYR A 135 -9.57 10.13 -0.16
C TYR A 135 -10.39 9.07 -0.89
N LEU A 136 -10.30 7.79 -0.52
CA LEU A 136 -11.20 6.75 -1.04
C LEU A 136 -12.64 7.05 -0.69
N TYR A 137 -12.91 7.43 0.57
CA TYR A 137 -14.25 7.83 1.02
C TYR A 137 -14.77 9.04 0.22
N LYS A 138 -13.96 10.09 0.09
CA LYS A 138 -14.30 11.29 -0.71
C LYS A 138 -14.55 10.94 -2.18
N PHE A 139 -13.70 10.10 -2.75
CA PHE A 139 -13.78 9.70 -4.16
C PHE A 139 -15.02 8.86 -4.43
N SER A 140 -15.30 7.89 -3.58
CA SER A 140 -16.54 7.08 -3.64
C SER A 140 -17.80 7.94 -3.51
N LYS A 141 -17.76 8.97 -2.65
CA LYS A 141 -18.85 9.92 -2.48
C LYS A 141 -19.06 10.81 -3.72
N LEU A 142 -17.96 11.21 -4.38
CA LEU A 142 -17.98 12.01 -5.61
C LEU A 142 -18.57 11.23 -6.79
N ILE A 143 -18.14 9.98 -6.99
CA ILE A 143 -18.56 9.17 -8.13
C ILE A 143 -19.97 8.60 -7.94
N PHE A 144 -20.31 8.19 -6.72
CA PHE A 144 -21.59 7.58 -6.40
C PHE A 144 -22.38 8.42 -5.41
N ASN A 145 -22.31 8.10 -4.11
CA ASN A 145 -23.03 8.79 -3.04
C ASN A 145 -22.44 8.43 -1.66
N GLY A 146 -22.95 9.09 -0.61
CA GLY A 146 -22.45 8.92 0.75
C GLY A 146 -22.62 7.51 1.35
N GLN A 147 -23.62 6.73 0.91
CA GLN A 147 -23.79 5.35 1.39
C GLN A 147 -22.76 4.42 0.76
N VAL A 148 -22.50 4.57 -0.54
CA VAL A 148 -21.43 3.84 -1.22
C VAL A 148 -20.08 4.16 -0.59
N ALA A 149 -19.84 5.43 -0.23
CA ALA A 149 -18.61 5.84 0.43
C ALA A 149 -18.38 5.15 1.79
N GLN A 150 -19.43 5.00 2.61
CA GLN A 150 -19.34 4.27 3.88
C GLN A 150 -19.02 2.79 3.66
N TRP A 151 -19.68 2.15 2.70
CA TRP A 151 -19.44 0.73 2.40
C TRP A 151 -18.10 0.49 1.70
N ALA A 152 -17.63 1.42 0.87
CA ALA A 152 -16.30 1.37 0.26
C ALA A 152 -15.20 1.47 1.33
N LEU A 153 -15.35 2.39 2.30
CA LEU A 153 -14.45 2.47 3.44
C LEU A 153 -14.49 1.18 4.27
N PHE A 154 -15.68 0.63 4.55
CA PHE A 154 -15.80 -0.68 5.20
C PHE A 154 -15.04 -1.78 4.43
N SER A 155 -15.25 -1.88 3.11
CA SER A 155 -14.56 -2.85 2.26
C SER A 155 -13.04 -2.68 2.30
N GLN A 156 -12.54 -1.45 2.29
CA GLN A 156 -11.13 -1.09 2.36
C GLN A 156 -10.47 -1.43 3.71
N LEU A 157 -11.18 -1.25 4.81
CA LEU A 157 -10.68 -1.55 6.16
C LEU A 157 -10.72 -3.05 6.48
N VAL A 158 -11.72 -3.77 5.95
CA VAL A 158 -11.93 -5.20 6.21
C VAL A 158 -11.15 -6.09 5.26
N ASN A 159 -10.88 -5.68 4.03
CA ASN A 159 -10.14 -6.51 3.06
C ASN A 159 -8.77 -6.92 3.62
N TRP A 160 -8.48 -8.23 3.58
CA TRP A 160 -7.32 -8.80 4.25
C TRP A 160 -6.00 -8.27 3.70
N PHE A 161 -5.92 -8.07 2.38
CA PHE A 161 -4.70 -7.64 1.71
C PHE A 161 -4.42 -6.15 1.94
N MET A 162 -5.45 -5.30 1.90
CA MET A 162 -5.33 -3.89 2.27
C MET A 162 -4.91 -3.72 3.73
N PHE A 163 -5.47 -4.53 4.64
CA PHE A 163 -5.05 -4.55 6.05
C PHE A 163 -3.57 -4.91 6.18
N PHE A 164 -3.16 -6.00 5.51
CA PHE A 164 -1.81 -6.56 5.58
C PHE A 164 -0.72 -5.70 4.92
N CYS A 165 -1.01 -5.00 3.81
CA CYS A 165 0.01 -4.32 3.02
C CYS A 165 0.12 -2.80 3.22
N ILE A 166 -0.99 -2.07 3.41
CA ILE A 166 -0.99 -0.61 3.24
C ILE A 166 -0.16 0.15 4.30
N THR A 167 0.04 -0.44 5.48
CA THR A 167 0.84 0.12 6.58
C THR A 167 2.31 -0.30 6.53
N ARG A 168 2.68 -1.19 5.60
CA ARG A 168 4.07 -1.58 5.37
C ARG A 168 4.81 -0.49 4.60
N THR A 169 6.12 -0.44 4.80
CA THR A 169 7.03 0.61 4.28
C THR A 169 7.38 0.44 2.80
N LEU A 170 6.39 0.01 2.00
CA LEU A 170 6.49 -0.18 0.56
C LEU A 170 6.23 1.12 -0.18
N SER A 171 7.01 1.39 -1.23
CA SER A 171 6.71 2.47 -2.17
C SER A 171 5.35 2.26 -2.86
N ASN A 172 4.93 1.01 -3.07
CA ASN A 172 3.59 0.67 -3.60
C ASN A 172 2.45 1.13 -2.68
N SER A 173 2.65 1.13 -1.36
CA SER A 173 1.63 1.60 -0.42
C SER A 173 1.43 3.11 -0.57
N LEU A 174 2.53 3.87 -0.68
CA LEU A 174 2.46 5.31 -0.93
C LEU A 174 1.91 5.63 -2.32
N GLU A 175 2.33 4.89 -3.36
CA GLU A 175 1.75 4.95 -4.70
C GLU A 175 0.23 4.73 -4.69
N THR A 176 -0.25 3.77 -3.89
CA THR A 176 -1.69 3.49 -3.75
C THR A 176 -2.44 4.69 -3.14
N VAL A 177 -1.89 5.31 -2.09
CA VAL A 177 -2.45 6.52 -1.46
C VAL A 177 -2.48 7.68 -2.45
N LEU A 178 -1.37 7.93 -3.15
CA LEU A 178 -1.25 8.99 -4.17
C LEU A 178 -2.20 8.73 -5.34
N THR A 179 -2.36 7.48 -5.77
CA THR A 179 -3.27 7.10 -6.84
C THR A 179 -4.72 7.44 -6.47
N VAL A 180 -5.19 7.04 -5.29
CA VAL A 180 -6.57 7.34 -4.86
C VAL A 180 -6.78 8.85 -4.66
N ALA A 181 -5.82 9.54 -4.04
CA ALA A 181 -5.90 10.99 -3.83
C ALA A 181 -5.86 11.77 -5.17
N GLY A 182 -4.97 11.40 -6.08
CA GLY A 182 -4.87 12.05 -7.38
C GLY A 182 -6.09 11.76 -8.26
N LEU A 183 -6.64 10.54 -8.24
CA LEU A 183 -7.90 10.21 -8.92
C LEU A 183 -9.06 11.05 -8.39
N TYR A 184 -9.16 11.28 -7.08
CA TYR A 184 -10.16 12.18 -6.51
C TYR A 184 -10.08 13.59 -7.10
N TYR A 185 -8.89 14.21 -7.10
CA TYR A 185 -8.70 15.56 -7.64
C TYR A 185 -8.91 15.60 -9.17
N TRP A 186 -8.50 14.56 -9.87
CA TRP A 186 -8.64 14.45 -11.31
C TRP A 186 -10.12 14.37 -11.72
N PHE A 187 -10.89 13.47 -11.11
CA PHE A 187 -12.31 13.32 -11.40
C PHE A 187 -13.12 14.53 -10.92
N THR A 188 -12.70 15.20 -9.84
CA THR A 188 -13.32 16.47 -9.42
C THR A 188 -13.21 17.53 -10.52
N ALA A 189 -12.04 17.62 -11.17
CA ALA A 189 -11.86 18.55 -12.29
C ALA A 189 -12.70 18.15 -13.51
N ILE A 190 -12.77 16.86 -13.84
CA ILE A 190 -13.60 16.34 -14.95
C ILE A 190 -15.09 16.67 -14.71
N GLU A 191 -15.64 16.33 -13.54
CA GLU A 191 -17.07 16.53 -13.26
C GLU A 191 -17.43 18.03 -13.15
N SER A 192 -16.54 18.86 -12.60
CA SER A 192 -16.70 20.31 -12.58
C SER A 192 -16.76 20.92 -13.99
N SER A 193 -15.95 20.41 -14.93
CA SER A 193 -15.96 20.88 -16.32
C SER A 193 -17.27 20.55 -17.06
N LYS A 194 -17.90 19.41 -16.76
CA LYS A 194 -19.22 19.04 -17.31
C LYS A 194 -20.35 19.90 -16.74
N ALA A 195 -20.36 20.15 -15.43
CA ALA A 195 -21.38 20.98 -14.78
C ALA A 195 -21.39 22.42 -15.32
N THR A 196 -20.21 22.96 -15.65
CA THR A 196 -20.06 24.32 -16.21
C THR A 196 -20.67 24.48 -17.61
N SER A 197 -20.85 23.38 -18.37
CA SER A 197 -21.54 23.43 -19.67
C SER A 197 -23.07 23.56 -19.60
N ILE A 198 -23.69 23.42 -18.42
CA ILE A 198 -25.16 23.40 -18.26
C ILE A 198 -25.69 24.66 -17.56
N VAL A 199 -24.88 25.37 -16.75
CA VAL A 199 -25.32 26.59 -16.05
C VAL A 199 -24.23 27.66 -16.08
N SER A 200 -24.47 28.75 -16.82
CA SER A 200 -23.59 29.92 -16.84
C SER A 200 -23.74 30.75 -15.56
N LYS A 201 -22.85 30.55 -14.57
CA LYS A 201 -22.45 31.62 -13.63
C LYS A 201 -20.94 31.52 -13.39
N GLN A 202 -20.24 32.44 -14.04
CA GLN A 202 -18.81 32.44 -14.35
C GLN A 202 -17.97 33.08 -13.22
N HIS A 203 -16.72 32.62 -13.11
CA HIS A 203 -15.56 33.08 -12.33
C HIS A 203 -15.10 32.20 -11.15
N ALA A 204 -15.82 32.11 -10.02
CA ALA A 204 -15.30 31.39 -8.84
C ALA A 204 -15.13 29.86 -9.03
N VAL A 205 -15.99 29.22 -9.83
CA VAL A 205 -15.97 27.75 -10.05
C VAL A 205 -14.86 27.33 -11.02
N CYS A 206 -14.47 28.21 -11.95
CA CYS A 206 -13.46 27.90 -12.96
C CYS A 206 -12.04 27.85 -12.37
N GLU A 207 -11.75 28.70 -11.38
CA GLU A 207 -10.47 28.69 -10.65
C GLU A 207 -10.31 27.42 -9.81
N GLN A 208 -11.38 26.99 -9.13
CA GLN A 208 -11.36 25.79 -8.30
C GLN A 208 -11.21 24.50 -9.13
N SER A 209 -11.79 24.46 -10.33
CA SER A 209 -11.62 23.37 -11.31
C SER A 209 -10.19 23.28 -11.85
N ALA A 210 -9.59 24.42 -12.23
CA ALA A 210 -8.22 24.48 -12.71
C ALA A 210 -7.20 24.12 -11.63
N SER A 211 -7.43 24.58 -10.39
CA SER A 211 -6.59 24.24 -9.24
C SER A 211 -6.61 22.74 -8.95
N SER A 212 -7.79 22.09 -9.01
CA SER A 212 -7.92 20.65 -8.77
C SER A 212 -7.12 19.82 -9.79
N ARG A 213 -7.14 20.22 -11.07
CA ARG A 213 -6.39 19.50 -12.12
C ARG A 213 -4.87 19.63 -11.95
N LYS A 214 -4.36 20.82 -11.62
CA LYS A 214 -2.93 21.02 -11.33
C LYS A 214 -2.45 20.19 -10.14
N VAL A 215 -3.26 20.10 -9.09
CA VAL A 215 -2.98 19.23 -7.93
C VAL A 215 -2.96 17.76 -8.35
N ALA A 216 -3.91 17.32 -9.18
CA ALA A 216 -3.94 15.94 -9.69
C ALA A 216 -2.69 15.60 -10.54
N LEU A 217 -2.26 16.52 -11.41
CA LEU A 217 -1.03 16.39 -12.20
C LEU A 217 0.22 16.34 -11.32
N LEU A 218 0.29 17.17 -10.29
CA LEU A 218 1.40 17.18 -9.33
C LEU A 218 1.49 15.84 -8.59
N ILE A 219 0.35 15.32 -8.11
CA ILE A 219 0.29 14.01 -7.45
C ILE A 219 0.69 12.89 -8.43
N ALA A 220 0.23 12.95 -9.68
CA ALA A 220 0.60 11.99 -10.71
C ALA A 220 2.11 12.00 -11.00
N ALA A 221 2.69 13.19 -11.19
CA ALA A 221 4.13 13.36 -11.42
C ALA A 221 4.95 12.87 -10.21
N LEU A 222 4.51 13.18 -8.99
CA LEU A 222 5.15 12.71 -7.76
C LEU A 222 5.08 11.18 -7.63
N SER A 223 3.94 10.58 -7.96
CA SER A 223 3.77 9.13 -7.97
C SER A 223 4.74 8.48 -8.95
N CYS A 224 4.86 9.01 -10.18
CA CYS A 224 5.81 8.54 -11.18
C CYS A 224 7.28 8.73 -10.75
N ALA A 225 7.59 9.80 -10.01
CA ALA A 225 8.93 10.05 -9.51
C ALA A 225 9.33 9.06 -8.39
N ILE A 226 8.39 8.76 -7.48
CA ILE A 226 8.59 7.72 -6.46
C ILE A 226 8.69 6.34 -7.10
N ARG A 227 7.83 6.08 -8.10
CA ARG A 227 7.77 4.81 -8.79
C ARG A 227 7.44 5.01 -10.28
N PRO A 228 8.42 4.83 -11.19
CA PRO A 228 8.20 5.04 -12.63
C PRO A 228 7.04 4.22 -13.22
N THR A 229 6.74 3.06 -12.63
CA THR A 229 5.65 2.18 -13.07
C THR A 229 4.25 2.78 -12.83
N SER A 230 4.09 3.78 -11.95
CA SER A 230 2.83 4.51 -11.79
C SER A 230 2.38 5.21 -13.08
N ALA A 231 3.29 5.44 -14.03
CA ALA A 231 2.98 6.00 -15.33
C ALA A 231 1.90 5.20 -16.07
N VAL A 232 1.82 3.88 -15.85
CA VAL A 232 0.77 3.02 -16.44
C VAL A 232 -0.63 3.49 -16.05
N THR A 233 -0.85 3.83 -14.78
CA THR A 233 -2.13 4.32 -14.26
C THR A 233 -2.43 5.71 -14.80
N TRP A 234 -1.45 6.63 -14.73
CA TRP A 234 -1.65 8.03 -15.13
C TRP A 234 -1.76 8.23 -16.64
N LEU A 235 -1.16 7.35 -17.44
CA LEU A 235 -1.32 7.36 -18.90
C LEU A 235 -2.78 7.10 -19.29
N TYR A 236 -3.45 6.13 -18.65
CA TYR A 236 -4.87 5.85 -18.89
C TYR A 236 -5.75 7.05 -18.52
N VAL A 237 -5.59 7.56 -17.30
CA VAL A 237 -6.38 8.69 -16.79
C VAL A 237 -6.15 9.96 -17.63
N GLY A 238 -4.89 10.24 -17.94
CA GLY A 238 -4.47 11.37 -18.77
C GLY A 238 -5.03 11.28 -20.18
N LEU A 239 -4.96 10.10 -20.82
CA LEU A 239 -5.51 9.89 -22.16
C LEU A 239 -7.04 10.07 -22.19
N LEU A 240 -7.75 9.52 -21.19
CA LEU A 240 -9.20 9.68 -21.09
C LEU A 240 -9.63 11.16 -20.96
N ASP A 241 -8.96 11.94 -20.13
CA ASP A 241 -9.24 13.38 -19.98
C ASP A 241 -8.81 14.15 -21.24
N PHE A 242 -7.66 13.82 -21.82
CA PHE A 242 -7.13 14.45 -23.03
C PHE A 242 -8.07 14.30 -24.24
N ILE A 243 -8.70 13.13 -24.41
CA ILE A 243 -9.69 12.91 -25.48
C ILE A 243 -10.92 13.80 -25.29
N GLN A 244 -11.33 14.04 -24.04
CA GLN A 244 -12.51 14.85 -23.71
C GLN A 244 -12.24 16.37 -23.70
N MET A 245 -10.97 16.78 -23.64
CA MET A 245 -10.60 18.19 -23.58
C MET A 245 -10.67 18.92 -24.93
N LYS A 246 -11.19 20.15 -24.89
CA LYS A 246 -11.21 21.07 -26.04
C LYS A 246 -9.85 21.74 -26.27
N SER A 247 -9.18 22.22 -25.21
CA SER A 247 -7.93 22.99 -25.30
C SER A 247 -6.67 22.14 -25.06
N LYS A 248 -6.40 21.19 -25.97
CA LYS A 248 -5.36 20.17 -25.83
C LYS A 248 -3.94 20.75 -25.71
N CYS A 249 -3.53 21.61 -26.64
CA CYS A 249 -2.17 22.17 -26.65
C CYS A 249 -1.87 23.01 -25.40
N ARG A 250 -2.85 23.81 -24.94
CA ARG A 250 -2.70 24.62 -23.73
C ARG A 250 -2.47 23.76 -22.49
N PHE A 251 -3.25 22.68 -22.34
CA PHE A 251 -3.11 21.75 -21.21
C PHE A 251 -1.73 21.09 -21.19
N VAL A 252 -1.26 20.61 -22.34
CA VAL A 252 0.05 19.95 -22.43
C VAL A 252 1.20 20.94 -22.17
N LEU A 253 1.19 22.10 -22.83
CA LEU A 253 2.28 23.07 -22.76
C LEU A 253 2.34 23.85 -21.45
N LEU A 254 1.19 24.17 -20.84
CA LEU A 254 1.15 25.03 -19.65
C LEU A 254 0.98 24.27 -18.34
N ASP A 255 0.40 23.07 -18.36
CA ASP A 255 0.16 22.29 -17.15
C ASP A 255 1.05 21.04 -17.09
N VAL A 256 0.99 20.17 -18.10
CA VAL A 256 1.70 18.87 -18.06
C VAL A 256 3.22 19.03 -18.11
N ILE A 257 3.75 19.72 -19.12
CA ILE A 257 5.20 19.87 -19.32
C ILE A 257 5.84 20.63 -18.15
N PRO A 258 5.33 21.80 -17.70
CA PRO A 258 5.97 22.53 -16.61
C PRO A 258 5.96 21.77 -15.29
N ILE A 259 4.83 21.15 -14.92
CA ILE A 259 4.75 20.37 -13.66
C ILE A 259 5.66 19.14 -13.74
N GLY A 260 5.62 18.40 -14.85
CA GLY A 260 6.48 17.24 -15.06
C GLY A 260 7.97 17.60 -15.04
N ALA A 261 8.36 18.69 -15.71
CA ALA A 261 9.74 19.17 -15.74
C ALA A 261 10.22 19.61 -14.36
N ILE A 262 9.41 20.32 -13.58
CA ILE A 262 9.76 20.73 -12.22
C ILE A 262 9.96 19.50 -11.32
N VAL A 263 9.03 18.55 -11.33
CA VAL A 263 9.15 17.35 -10.49
C VAL A 263 10.37 16.54 -10.89
N LEU A 264 10.60 16.32 -12.19
CA LEU A 264 11.77 15.60 -12.69
C LEU A 264 13.08 16.32 -12.34
N ALA A 265 13.13 17.65 -12.47
CA ALA A 265 14.30 18.43 -12.10
C ALA A 265 14.60 18.32 -10.60
N VAL A 266 13.59 18.48 -9.74
CA VAL A 266 13.75 18.34 -8.28
C VAL A 266 14.24 16.94 -7.91
N THR A 267 13.66 15.89 -8.49
CA THR A 267 14.06 14.51 -8.16
C THR A 267 15.44 14.15 -8.67
N THR A 268 15.79 14.57 -9.89
CA THR A 268 17.13 14.35 -10.45
C THR A 268 18.20 15.11 -9.67
N LEU A 269 17.96 16.37 -9.28
CA LEU A 269 18.87 17.13 -8.44
C LEU A 269 19.07 16.47 -7.07
N LEU A 270 18.00 15.98 -6.47
CA LEU A 270 18.05 15.23 -5.22
C LEU A 270 18.87 13.95 -5.36
N ASP A 271 18.62 13.15 -6.40
CA ASP A 271 19.36 11.92 -6.65
C ASP A 271 20.85 12.21 -6.97
N TRP A 272 21.16 13.28 -7.71
CA TRP A 272 22.54 13.71 -7.96
C TRP A 272 23.30 14.04 -6.67
N TRP A 273 22.63 14.75 -5.76
CA TRP A 273 23.19 15.08 -4.46
C TRP A 273 23.42 13.83 -3.62
N MET A 274 22.45 12.92 -3.55
CA MET A 274 22.52 11.71 -2.73
C MET A 274 23.52 10.68 -3.26
N PHE A 275 23.61 10.49 -4.57
CA PHE A 275 24.56 9.56 -5.19
C PHE A 275 25.97 10.14 -5.35
N GLY A 276 26.15 11.45 -5.19
CA GLY A 276 27.42 12.13 -5.46
C GLY A 276 27.89 12.05 -6.93
N SER A 277 27.01 11.61 -7.83
CA SER A 277 27.29 11.41 -9.25
C SER A 277 26.08 11.78 -10.11
N ARG A 278 26.33 12.11 -11.39
CA ARG A 278 25.28 12.57 -12.31
C ARG A 278 24.45 11.38 -12.80
N VAL A 279 23.43 11.01 -12.03
CA VAL A 279 22.55 9.86 -12.29
C VAL A 279 21.14 10.32 -12.62
N ILE A 280 20.56 9.84 -13.72
CA ILE A 280 19.14 10.03 -14.01
C ILE A 280 18.42 8.72 -13.72
N VAL A 281 17.94 8.57 -12.49
CA VAL A 281 17.36 7.33 -11.98
C VAL A 281 16.22 6.79 -12.86
N PRO A 282 15.21 7.58 -13.28
CA PRO A 282 14.13 7.06 -14.11
C PRO A 282 14.62 6.46 -15.44
N LEU A 283 15.65 7.05 -16.06
CA LEU A 283 16.23 6.52 -17.30
C LEU A 283 16.98 5.21 -17.06
N ASN A 284 17.75 5.12 -15.98
CA ASN A 284 18.44 3.89 -15.60
C ASN A 284 17.45 2.77 -15.26
N PHE A 285 16.38 3.09 -14.55
CA PHE A 285 15.29 2.17 -14.26
C PHE A 285 14.65 1.62 -15.53
N LEU A 286 14.33 2.50 -16.51
CA LEU A 286 13.78 2.08 -17.80
C LEU A 286 14.78 1.20 -18.57
N LYS A 287 16.05 1.60 -18.63
CA LYS A 287 17.14 0.83 -19.27
C LYS A 287 17.20 -0.59 -18.72
N PHE A 288 17.21 -0.74 -17.40
CA PHE A 288 17.36 -2.04 -16.76
C PHE A 288 16.09 -2.92 -16.87
N ASN A 289 14.91 -2.36 -16.61
CA ASN A 289 13.68 -3.15 -16.51
C ASN A 289 13.02 -3.44 -17.86
N LEU A 290 13.06 -2.50 -18.82
CA LEU A 290 12.42 -2.68 -20.12
C LEU A 290 13.38 -3.21 -21.18
N PHE A 291 14.62 -2.71 -21.22
CA PHE A 291 15.54 -3.04 -22.30
C PHE A 291 16.49 -4.20 -21.97
N SER A 292 16.64 -4.57 -20.71
CA SER A 292 17.53 -5.66 -20.28
C SER A 292 16.83 -6.86 -19.64
N SER A 293 15.49 -6.87 -19.61
CA SER A 293 14.66 -7.91 -18.96
C SER A 293 15.10 -8.24 -17.53
N GLY A 294 15.69 -7.28 -16.81
CA GLY A 294 16.31 -7.54 -15.50
C GLY A 294 15.33 -8.06 -14.44
N GLY A 295 14.03 -7.76 -14.60
CA GLY A 295 12.98 -8.27 -13.72
C GLY A 295 12.79 -9.79 -13.80
N ASP A 296 13.07 -10.41 -14.94
CA ASP A 296 12.87 -11.86 -15.14
C ASP A 296 13.85 -12.71 -14.30
N TYR A 297 14.95 -12.10 -13.83
CA TYR A 297 15.88 -12.71 -12.86
C TYR A 297 15.17 -13.15 -11.58
N TYR A 298 14.12 -12.43 -11.18
CA TYR A 298 13.34 -12.70 -9.96
C TYR A 298 12.17 -13.66 -10.19
N GLY A 299 12.22 -14.43 -11.28
CA GLY A 299 11.20 -15.40 -11.67
C GLY A 299 10.05 -14.78 -12.48
N THR A 300 9.35 -15.63 -13.22
CA THR A 300 8.26 -15.22 -14.12
C THR A 300 6.98 -15.98 -13.86
N HIS A 301 5.85 -15.36 -14.20
CA HIS A 301 4.52 -15.94 -14.10
C HIS A 301 3.83 -15.90 -15.46
N VAL A 302 2.94 -16.87 -15.71
CA VAL A 302 2.08 -16.91 -16.91
C VAL A 302 1.27 -15.61 -17.08
N PHE A 303 0.97 -15.22 -18.33
CA PHE A 303 0.37 -13.91 -18.62
C PHE A 303 -0.97 -13.70 -17.89
N HIS A 304 -1.83 -14.72 -17.80
CA HIS A 304 -3.14 -14.62 -17.18
C HIS A 304 -3.10 -14.58 -15.64
N TRP A 305 -1.91 -14.67 -15.01
CA TRP A 305 -1.76 -14.81 -13.56
C TRP A 305 -2.50 -13.72 -12.78
N TYR A 306 -2.42 -12.45 -13.20
CA TYR A 306 -3.13 -11.36 -12.53
C TYR A 306 -4.66 -11.53 -12.57
N PHE A 307 -5.21 -12.08 -13.65
CA PHE A 307 -6.65 -12.28 -13.80
C PHE A 307 -7.17 -13.52 -13.10
N THR A 308 -6.35 -14.58 -12.98
CA THR A 308 -6.79 -15.88 -12.45
C THR A 308 -6.37 -16.12 -11.00
N GLN A 309 -5.26 -15.52 -10.55
CA GLN A 309 -4.66 -15.80 -9.24
C GLN A 309 -4.34 -14.49 -8.51
N GLY A 310 -3.44 -13.68 -9.06
CA GLY A 310 -2.89 -12.46 -8.42
C GLY A 310 -3.95 -11.53 -7.83
N PHE A 311 -4.72 -10.87 -8.70
CA PHE A 311 -5.74 -9.92 -8.28
C PHE A 311 -6.94 -10.57 -7.57
N PRO A 312 -7.47 -11.73 -8.03
CA PRO A 312 -8.49 -12.48 -7.29
C PRO A 312 -8.12 -12.82 -5.84
N SER A 313 -6.87 -13.21 -5.57
CA SER A 313 -6.41 -13.49 -4.21
C SER A 313 -6.41 -12.23 -3.32
N MET A 314 -6.05 -11.07 -3.88
CA MET A 314 -6.02 -9.80 -3.14
C MET A 314 -7.43 -9.34 -2.74
N ILE A 315 -8.38 -9.38 -3.67
CA ILE A 315 -9.76 -8.95 -3.42
C ILE A 315 -10.57 -10.02 -2.67
N TRP A 316 -10.24 -11.29 -2.85
CA TRP A 316 -10.77 -12.45 -2.12
C TRP A 316 -12.30 -12.51 -2.14
N THR A 317 -12.94 -12.70 -0.98
CA THR A 317 -14.40 -12.80 -0.86
C THR A 317 -15.15 -11.52 -1.26
N PHE A 318 -14.46 -10.39 -1.45
CA PHE A 318 -15.06 -9.19 -2.05
C PHE A 318 -15.23 -9.28 -3.58
N LEU A 319 -14.59 -10.23 -4.26
CA LEU A 319 -14.61 -10.38 -5.73
C LEU A 319 -16.03 -10.41 -6.33
N PRO A 320 -16.96 -11.28 -5.90
CA PRO A 320 -18.30 -11.32 -6.50
C PRO A 320 -19.07 -10.00 -6.30
N PHE A 321 -18.86 -9.32 -5.17
CA PHE A 321 -19.46 -8.01 -4.90
C PHE A 321 -18.87 -6.93 -5.82
N ALA A 322 -17.55 -6.95 -6.06
CA ALA A 322 -16.89 -6.04 -6.98
C ALA A 322 -17.38 -6.24 -8.42
N MET A 323 -17.43 -7.49 -8.88
CA MET A 323 -17.91 -7.83 -10.23
C MET A 323 -19.36 -7.39 -10.44
N TYR A 324 -20.24 -7.69 -9.49
CA TYR A 324 -21.63 -7.21 -9.54
C TYR A 324 -21.69 -5.67 -9.51
N GLY A 325 -20.87 -5.03 -8.68
CA GLY A 325 -20.76 -3.58 -8.58
C GLY A 325 -20.31 -2.93 -9.90
N ILE A 326 -19.30 -3.49 -10.57
CA ILE A 326 -18.82 -3.04 -11.89
C ILE A 326 -19.95 -3.09 -12.92
N VAL A 327 -20.64 -4.24 -13.03
CA VAL A 327 -21.72 -4.42 -14.00
C VAL A 327 -22.89 -3.48 -13.71
N LYS A 328 -23.27 -3.33 -12.43
CA LYS A 328 -24.47 -2.57 -12.06
C LYS A 328 -24.27 -1.06 -12.02
N SER A 329 -23.08 -0.59 -11.66
CA SER A 329 -22.76 0.85 -11.60
C SER A 329 -22.62 1.48 -12.98
N ARG A 330 -22.25 0.71 -14.01
CA ARG A 330 -21.97 1.18 -15.38
C ARG A 330 -20.83 2.22 -15.47
N GLU A 331 -20.01 2.37 -14.44
CA GLU A 331 -18.86 3.29 -14.43
C GLU A 331 -17.64 2.67 -15.14
N TRP A 332 -17.67 2.68 -16.47
CA TRP A 332 -16.65 2.07 -17.33
C TRP A 332 -15.26 2.71 -17.19
N ARG A 333 -15.17 3.97 -16.78
CA ARG A 333 -13.89 4.69 -16.62
C ARG A 333 -13.00 4.05 -15.55
N LEU A 334 -13.59 3.64 -14.43
CA LEU A 334 -12.83 3.04 -13.32
C LEU A 334 -12.63 1.53 -13.51
N SER A 335 -13.64 0.82 -14.02
CA SER A 335 -13.46 -0.60 -14.36
C SER A 335 -12.49 -0.80 -15.51
N GLY A 336 -12.50 0.11 -16.50
CA GLY A 336 -11.51 0.16 -17.58
C GLY A 336 -10.10 0.45 -17.07
N LEU A 337 -9.94 1.31 -16.06
CA LEU A 337 -8.63 1.53 -15.43
C LEU A 337 -8.10 0.27 -14.73
N ILE A 338 -8.95 -0.46 -13.99
CA ILE A 338 -8.57 -1.73 -13.38
C ILE A 338 -8.12 -2.72 -14.47
N ALA A 339 -8.93 -2.90 -15.51
CA ALA A 339 -8.61 -3.80 -16.62
C ALA A 339 -7.34 -3.40 -17.37
N TRP A 340 -7.12 -2.10 -17.59
CA TRP A 340 -5.92 -1.55 -18.22
C TRP A 340 -4.67 -1.90 -17.42
N VAL A 341 -4.66 -1.59 -16.11
CA VAL A 341 -3.51 -1.87 -15.24
C VAL A 341 -3.23 -3.37 -15.21
N LEU A 342 -4.24 -4.22 -14.96
CA LEU A 342 -4.05 -5.67 -14.95
C LEU A 342 -3.56 -6.19 -16.30
N GLY A 343 -4.07 -5.66 -17.42
CA GLY A 343 -3.65 -6.02 -18.78
C GLY A 343 -2.19 -5.68 -19.06
N VAL A 344 -1.76 -4.44 -18.77
CA VAL A 344 -0.38 -4.00 -19.01
C VAL A 344 0.61 -4.79 -18.16
N TYR A 345 0.35 -4.96 -16.86
CA TYR A 345 1.23 -5.74 -15.98
C TYR A 345 1.20 -7.25 -16.31
N SER A 346 0.16 -7.75 -16.97
CA SER A 346 0.10 -9.16 -17.41
C SER A 346 1.08 -9.49 -18.54
N ILE A 347 1.48 -8.48 -19.33
CA ILE A 347 2.44 -8.63 -20.44
C ILE A 347 3.86 -8.87 -19.90
N LEU A 348 4.20 -8.30 -18.74
CA LEU A 348 5.52 -8.41 -18.13
C LEU A 348 5.75 -9.82 -17.56
N GLY A 349 6.94 -10.39 -17.73
CA GLY A 349 7.28 -11.74 -17.25
C GLY A 349 7.21 -11.84 -15.73
N HIS A 350 7.95 -10.98 -15.05
CA HIS A 350 7.94 -10.86 -13.59
C HIS A 350 6.66 -10.17 -13.07
N LYS A 351 6.01 -10.79 -12.08
CA LYS A 351 4.72 -10.34 -11.53
C LYS A 351 4.73 -10.47 -10.01
N GLU A 352 4.21 -9.44 -9.35
CA GLU A 352 4.01 -9.43 -7.90
C GLU A 352 2.64 -8.86 -7.53
N PHE A 353 2.07 -9.30 -6.39
CA PHE A 353 0.78 -8.80 -5.89
C PHE A 353 0.80 -7.27 -5.67
N ARG A 354 1.90 -6.74 -5.11
CA ARG A 354 2.01 -5.31 -4.76
C ARG A 354 2.04 -4.36 -5.96
N PHE A 355 2.41 -4.83 -7.16
CA PHE A 355 2.46 -3.99 -8.36
C PHE A 355 1.07 -3.49 -8.78
N VAL A 356 0.02 -4.25 -8.47
CA VAL A 356 -1.37 -3.91 -8.80
C VAL A 356 -2.16 -3.46 -7.57
N LEU A 357 -1.49 -3.26 -6.43
CA LEU A 357 -2.10 -2.69 -5.22
C LEU A 357 -2.81 -1.35 -5.47
N PRO A 358 -2.31 -0.41 -6.31
CA PRO A 358 -2.95 0.88 -6.53
C PRO A 358 -4.38 0.83 -7.06
N VAL A 359 -4.76 -0.25 -7.76
CA VAL A 359 -6.12 -0.43 -8.31
C VAL A 359 -7.05 -1.26 -7.42
N LEU A 360 -6.53 -1.88 -6.35
CA LEU A 360 -7.35 -2.65 -5.40
C LEU A 360 -8.41 -1.79 -4.69
N PRO A 361 -8.12 -0.56 -4.20
CA PRO A 361 -9.14 0.31 -3.60
C PRO A 361 -10.31 0.62 -4.55
N LEU A 362 -10.05 0.69 -5.87
CA LEU A 362 -11.09 0.92 -6.87
C LEU A 362 -12.01 -0.29 -7.02
N ALA A 363 -11.46 -1.50 -6.97
CA ALA A 363 -12.27 -2.72 -6.98
C ALA A 363 -13.12 -2.84 -5.70
N LEU A 364 -12.55 -2.50 -4.54
CA LEU A 364 -13.27 -2.47 -3.26
C LEU A 364 -14.35 -1.38 -3.21
N MET A 365 -14.18 -0.26 -3.94
CA MET A 365 -15.23 0.73 -4.12
C MET A 365 -16.46 0.13 -4.83
N PHE A 366 -16.27 -0.72 -5.84
CA PHE A 366 -17.39 -1.42 -6.49
C PHE A 366 -18.05 -2.45 -5.57
N SER A 367 -17.29 -3.14 -4.71
CA SER A 367 -17.89 -3.96 -3.65
C SER A 367 -18.74 -3.11 -2.70
N GLY A 368 -18.27 -1.93 -2.34
CA GLY A 368 -19.01 -0.94 -1.56
C GLY A 368 -20.32 -0.52 -2.23
N TYR A 369 -20.32 -0.35 -3.56
CA TYR A 369 -21.52 -0.06 -4.34
C TYR A 369 -22.57 -1.19 -4.22
N CYS A 370 -22.14 -2.44 -4.35
CA CYS A 370 -23.03 -3.61 -4.19
C CYS A 370 -23.63 -3.68 -2.78
N LEU A 371 -22.82 -3.47 -1.74
CA LEU A 371 -23.27 -3.45 -0.33
C LEU A 371 -24.27 -2.31 -0.06
N ALA A 372 -24.02 -1.12 -0.63
CA ALA A 372 -24.94 0.01 -0.53
C ALA A 372 -26.30 -0.30 -1.19
N ALA A 373 -26.30 -0.92 -2.37
CA ALA A 373 -27.53 -1.32 -3.04
C ALA A 373 -28.35 -2.32 -2.19
N MET A 374 -27.70 -3.31 -1.57
CA MET A 374 -28.36 -4.25 -0.65
C MET A 374 -28.90 -3.56 0.62
N SER A 375 -28.17 -2.57 1.15
CA SER A 375 -28.61 -1.74 2.28
C SER A 375 -29.89 -0.95 1.97
N GLN A 376 -30.02 -0.39 0.76
CA GLN A 376 -31.23 0.30 0.35
C GLN A 376 -32.43 -0.62 0.18
N LEU A 377 -32.23 -1.83 -0.36
CA LEU A 377 -33.29 -2.83 -0.46
C LEU A 377 -33.79 -3.26 0.91
N LYS A 378 -32.89 -3.42 1.89
CA LYS A 378 -33.27 -3.73 3.27
C LYS A 378 -34.10 -2.63 3.91
N ALA A 379 -33.74 -1.36 3.70
CA ALA A 379 -34.48 -0.22 4.26
C ALA A 379 -35.91 -0.13 3.73
N LYS A 380 -36.17 -0.58 2.48
CA LYS A 380 -37.52 -0.62 1.89
C LYS A 380 -38.39 -1.78 2.41
N ASN A 381 -37.78 -2.91 2.78
CA ASN A 381 -38.49 -4.14 3.17
C ASN A 381 -38.67 -4.31 4.70
N GLN A 382 -38.79 -3.22 5.47
CA GLN A 382 -38.84 -3.25 6.94
C GLN A 382 -40.04 -4.00 7.57
N HIS A 383 -40.97 -4.55 6.78
CA HIS A 383 -42.16 -5.26 7.27
C HIS A 383 -42.04 -6.81 7.29
N GLY A 384 -40.85 -7.39 7.04
CA GLY A 384 -40.64 -8.85 6.99
C GLY A 384 -39.89 -9.44 8.20
N LYS A 385 -40.31 -10.64 8.63
CA LYS A 385 -39.88 -11.46 9.81
C LYS A 385 -38.37 -11.46 10.16
N ARG A 386 -38.12 -11.75 11.46
CA ARG A 386 -36.87 -11.96 12.28
C ARG A 386 -35.65 -12.73 11.69
N SER A 387 -35.57 -13.01 10.38
CA SER A 387 -34.42 -13.69 9.77
C SER A 387 -33.27 -12.73 9.45
N LEU A 388 -32.02 -13.23 9.44
CA LEU A 388 -30.87 -12.42 9.03
C LEU A 388 -31.05 -11.91 7.60
N SER A 389 -30.97 -10.59 7.42
CA SER A 389 -31.04 -9.99 6.08
C SER A 389 -29.84 -10.42 5.23
N ARG A 390 -30.03 -10.51 3.90
CA ARG A 390 -28.94 -10.81 2.95
C ARG A 390 -27.70 -9.93 3.16
N LEU A 391 -27.90 -8.63 3.44
CA LEU A 391 -26.82 -7.71 3.79
C LEU A 391 -26.04 -8.16 5.04
N GLN A 392 -26.73 -8.53 6.12
CA GLN A 392 -26.06 -8.98 7.35
C GLN A 392 -25.25 -10.25 7.09
N LEU A 393 -25.83 -11.21 6.35
CA LEU A 393 -25.10 -12.43 5.98
C LEU A 393 -23.86 -12.12 5.14
N SER A 394 -23.96 -11.21 4.16
CA SER A 394 -22.80 -10.76 3.36
C SER A 394 -21.73 -10.08 4.22
N VAL A 395 -22.12 -9.18 5.13
CA VAL A 395 -21.17 -8.51 6.04
C VAL A 395 -20.49 -9.51 6.95
N ILE A 396 -21.24 -10.46 7.54
CA ILE A 396 -20.68 -11.52 8.38
C ILE A 396 -19.70 -12.37 7.58
N LEU A 397 -20.07 -12.80 6.37
CA LEU A 397 -19.20 -13.57 5.48
C LEU A 397 -17.90 -12.81 5.16
N LEU A 398 -17.98 -11.53 4.82
CA LEU A 398 -16.81 -10.72 4.49
C LEU A 398 -15.88 -10.55 5.70
N VAL A 399 -16.43 -10.29 6.89
CA VAL A 399 -15.66 -10.14 8.12
C VAL A 399 -15.03 -11.46 8.55
N ILE A 400 -15.80 -12.56 8.60
CA ILE A 400 -15.30 -13.85 9.08
C ILE A 400 -14.24 -14.47 8.15
N THR A 401 -14.24 -14.10 6.87
CA THR A 401 -13.24 -14.61 5.91
C THR A 401 -12.01 -13.71 5.82
N ASN A 402 -12.14 -12.38 5.93
CA ASN A 402 -10.99 -11.48 5.77
C ASN A 402 -10.28 -11.17 7.08
N VAL A 403 -11.00 -10.99 8.20
CA VAL A 403 -10.36 -10.59 9.47
C VAL A 403 -9.42 -11.68 9.99
N PRO A 404 -9.80 -12.97 10.08
CA PRO A 404 -8.87 -14.01 10.50
C PRO A 404 -7.66 -14.15 9.57
N MET A 405 -7.87 -14.04 8.26
CA MET A 405 -6.79 -14.06 7.27
C MET A 405 -5.82 -12.87 7.47
N SER A 406 -6.37 -11.67 7.68
CA SER A 406 -5.58 -10.46 7.92
C SER A 406 -4.73 -10.56 9.18
N LEU A 407 -5.31 -11.10 10.27
CA LEU A 407 -4.62 -11.29 11.54
C LEU A 407 -3.56 -12.39 11.43
N TYR A 408 -3.87 -13.52 10.78
CA TYR A 408 -2.90 -14.59 10.54
C TYR A 408 -1.69 -14.09 9.75
N MET A 409 -1.93 -13.42 8.62
CA MET A 409 -0.86 -12.90 7.77
C MET A 409 -0.05 -11.80 8.47
N SER A 410 -0.69 -10.98 9.31
CA SER A 410 -0.01 -9.86 9.98
C SER A 410 0.71 -10.24 11.28
N LEU A 411 0.30 -11.32 11.97
CA LEU A 411 0.81 -11.68 13.30
C LEU A 411 1.63 -12.97 13.33
N PHE A 412 1.45 -13.88 12.36
CA PHE A 412 2.05 -15.23 12.43
C PHE A 412 2.84 -15.62 11.18
N HIS A 413 2.30 -15.39 9.98
CA HIS A 413 2.94 -15.82 8.74
C HIS A 413 4.29 -15.14 8.53
N GLN A 414 5.37 -15.89 8.28
CA GLN A 414 6.72 -15.33 8.07
C GLN A 414 7.21 -14.36 9.17
N ARG A 415 6.83 -14.59 10.43
CA ARG A 415 7.26 -13.74 11.56
C ARG A 415 8.74 -13.89 11.93
N GLY A 416 9.32 -15.07 11.69
CA GLY A 416 10.63 -15.44 12.21
C GLY A 416 11.78 -14.48 11.84
N THR A 417 11.74 -13.92 10.63
CA THR A 417 12.76 -12.99 10.14
C THR A 417 12.75 -11.64 10.89
N GLU A 418 11.62 -11.24 11.45
CA GLU A 418 11.50 -10.04 12.29
C GLU A 418 11.90 -10.36 13.74
N ASP A 419 11.42 -11.49 14.28
CA ASP A 419 11.70 -11.90 15.66
C ASP A 419 13.21 -12.15 15.88
N VAL A 420 13.93 -12.69 14.89
CA VAL A 420 15.39 -12.90 15.00
C VAL A 420 16.14 -11.60 15.13
N MET A 421 15.77 -10.59 14.36
CA MET A 421 16.48 -9.32 14.34
C MET A 421 16.17 -8.52 15.61
N TYR A 422 14.95 -8.64 16.14
CA TYR A 422 14.61 -8.13 17.46
C TYR A 422 15.36 -8.85 18.58
N TYR A 423 15.56 -10.17 18.48
CA TYR A 423 16.38 -10.89 19.44
C TYR A 423 17.85 -10.43 19.38
N LEU A 424 18.43 -10.37 18.18
CA LEU A 424 19.80 -9.93 17.97
C LEU A 424 20.02 -8.49 18.45
N SER A 425 19.04 -7.60 18.32
CA SER A 425 19.17 -6.22 18.83
C SER A 425 19.23 -6.18 20.36
N LYS A 426 18.47 -7.04 21.05
CA LYS A 426 18.57 -7.17 22.50
C LYS A 426 19.90 -7.78 22.94
N GLU A 427 20.38 -8.80 22.26
CA GLU A 427 21.67 -9.42 22.57
C GLU A 427 22.86 -8.50 22.27
N ALA A 428 22.74 -7.67 21.23
CA ALA A 428 23.70 -6.61 20.91
C ALA A 428 23.72 -5.53 22.00
N HIS A 429 22.55 -5.12 22.50
CA HIS A 429 22.45 -4.19 23.64
C HIS A 429 23.21 -4.70 24.86
N ASP A 430 23.08 -6.00 25.16
CA ASP A 430 23.74 -6.64 26.29
C ASP A 430 25.22 -7.03 26.00
N GLY A 431 25.75 -6.67 24.82
CA GLY A 431 27.14 -6.94 24.44
C GLY A 431 27.47 -8.43 24.16
N ARG A 432 26.46 -9.28 24.00
CA ARG A 432 26.62 -10.73 23.77
C ARG A 432 26.82 -11.07 22.29
N VAL A 433 26.26 -10.28 21.38
CA VAL A 433 26.51 -10.38 19.92
C VAL A 433 27.63 -9.43 19.53
N LYS A 434 28.64 -9.96 18.83
CA LYS A 434 29.77 -9.17 18.29
C LYS A 434 29.85 -9.19 16.77
N SER A 435 29.39 -10.27 16.14
CA SER A 435 29.37 -10.46 14.68
C SER A 435 28.32 -11.49 14.29
N VAL A 436 27.64 -11.28 13.16
CA VAL A 436 26.54 -12.15 12.70
C VAL A 436 26.74 -12.61 11.25
N LEU A 437 26.56 -13.90 11.00
CA LEU A 437 26.52 -14.48 9.65
C LEU A 437 25.11 -14.99 9.33
N PHE A 438 24.56 -14.57 8.19
CA PHE A 438 23.27 -15.05 7.68
C PHE A 438 23.51 -16.06 6.55
N LEU A 439 23.23 -17.34 6.82
CA LEU A 439 23.27 -18.45 5.88
C LEU A 439 21.84 -18.78 5.42
N MET A 440 21.29 -17.86 4.64
CA MET A 440 19.92 -17.92 4.11
C MET A 440 19.85 -17.06 2.85
N PRO A 441 18.78 -17.20 2.03
CA PRO A 441 18.60 -16.34 0.86
C PRO A 441 18.80 -14.87 1.17
N CYS A 442 19.48 -14.17 0.28
CA CYS A 442 19.79 -12.75 0.48
C CYS A 442 18.53 -11.94 0.79
N HIS A 443 18.70 -10.84 1.52
CA HIS A 443 17.63 -9.89 1.83
C HIS A 443 16.43 -10.45 2.63
N SER A 444 16.52 -11.66 3.18
CA SER A 444 15.44 -12.31 3.94
C SER A 444 15.15 -11.67 5.30
N THR A 445 16.10 -10.96 5.89
CA THR A 445 15.95 -10.30 7.20
C THR A 445 16.12 -8.78 7.07
N PRO A 446 15.43 -8.00 7.92
CA PRO A 446 15.72 -6.58 8.07
C PRO A 446 17.08 -6.41 8.75
N TYR A 447 17.95 -5.58 8.20
CA TYR A 447 19.37 -5.56 8.58
C TYR A 447 19.65 -4.53 9.69
N TYR A 448 20.50 -3.53 9.43
CA TYR A 448 20.81 -2.49 10.43
C TYR A 448 19.59 -1.65 10.79
N SER A 449 18.60 -1.51 9.89
CA SER A 449 17.35 -0.77 10.16
C SER A 449 16.54 -1.31 11.35
N THR A 450 16.68 -2.60 11.67
CA THR A 450 15.99 -3.23 12.81
C THR A 450 16.96 -3.53 13.95
N LEU A 451 18.19 -3.96 13.63
CA LEU A 451 19.21 -4.21 14.65
C LEU A 451 19.56 -2.93 15.41
N HIS A 452 19.79 -1.84 14.68
CA HIS A 452 20.23 -0.54 15.17
C HIS A 452 21.47 -0.58 16.08
N TYR A 453 22.46 -1.39 15.68
CA TYR A 453 23.81 -1.40 16.28
C TYR A 453 24.84 -1.54 15.17
N ASP A 454 25.95 -0.80 15.28
CA ASP A 454 27.05 -0.88 14.33
C ASP A 454 27.98 -2.05 14.70
N LEU A 455 27.62 -3.24 14.22
CA LEU A 455 28.38 -4.46 14.42
C LEU A 455 28.47 -5.27 13.13
N PRO A 456 29.61 -5.94 12.88
CA PRO A 456 29.88 -6.59 11.60
C PRO A 456 28.89 -7.72 11.35
N MET A 457 28.11 -7.55 10.30
CA MET A 457 27.19 -8.57 9.78
C MET A 457 27.57 -8.94 8.33
N ARG A 458 27.37 -10.21 7.97
CA ARG A 458 27.54 -10.72 6.61
C ARG A 458 26.36 -11.61 6.22
N PHE A 459 25.85 -11.44 5.00
CA PHE A 459 24.84 -12.31 4.39
C PHE A 459 25.33 -12.75 2.99
N LEU A 460 24.66 -13.74 2.40
CA LEU A 460 25.00 -14.27 1.07
C LEU A 460 24.72 -13.24 -0.03
N ASP A 461 25.71 -12.95 -0.89
CA ASP A 461 25.51 -12.00 -1.99
C ASP A 461 24.60 -12.58 -3.09
N CYS A 462 23.68 -11.78 -3.59
CA CYS A 462 22.79 -12.10 -4.70
C CYS A 462 22.80 -11.00 -5.77
N THR A 463 23.91 -10.27 -5.85
CA THR A 463 24.13 -9.32 -6.93
C THR A 463 24.10 -10.06 -8.28
N PRO A 464 23.22 -9.68 -9.22
CA PRO A 464 23.14 -10.34 -10.51
C PRO A 464 24.47 -10.25 -11.25
N SER A 465 24.95 -11.39 -11.77
CA SER A 465 26.15 -11.44 -12.59
C SER A 465 25.89 -10.89 -13.99
N ASP A 466 26.89 -10.25 -14.60
CA ASP A 466 26.77 -9.75 -15.98
C ASP A 466 26.77 -10.91 -17.01
N ASN A 467 27.26 -12.10 -16.61
CA ASN A 467 27.28 -13.32 -17.40
C ASN A 467 26.05 -14.20 -17.10
N LYS A 468 25.12 -14.30 -18.06
CA LYS A 468 23.93 -15.17 -17.94
C LYS A 468 24.34 -16.62 -17.62
N GLY A 469 23.80 -17.17 -16.54
CA GLY A 469 24.02 -18.56 -16.12
C GLY A 469 25.02 -18.77 -14.98
N THR A 470 25.71 -17.71 -14.55
CA THR A 470 26.57 -17.80 -13.35
C THR A 470 25.71 -17.67 -12.09
N LEU A 471 25.69 -18.72 -11.27
CA LEU A 471 24.96 -18.72 -9.99
C LEU A 471 25.60 -17.73 -9.01
N ASP A 472 24.77 -16.94 -8.33
CA ASP A 472 25.22 -16.05 -7.25
C ASP A 472 25.58 -16.82 -5.96
N GLU A 473 26.11 -16.14 -4.94
CA GLU A 473 26.51 -16.81 -3.69
C GLU A 473 25.32 -17.47 -2.99
N SER A 474 24.15 -16.83 -3.02
CA SER A 474 22.91 -17.35 -2.44
C SER A 474 22.47 -18.63 -3.17
N ASP A 475 22.44 -18.63 -4.49
CA ASP A 475 22.05 -19.79 -5.30
C ASP A 475 23.05 -20.95 -5.18
N ARG A 476 24.35 -20.65 -5.12
CA ARG A 476 25.40 -21.66 -4.88
C ARG A 476 25.24 -22.30 -3.52
N PHE A 477 24.98 -21.51 -2.48
CA PHE A 477 24.70 -22.04 -1.15
C PHE A 477 23.47 -22.94 -1.14
N LEU A 478 22.36 -22.54 -1.78
CA LEU A 478 21.15 -23.36 -1.84
C LEU A 478 21.34 -24.68 -2.63
N THR A 479 22.30 -24.71 -3.56
CA THR A 479 22.60 -25.90 -4.36
C THR A 479 23.47 -26.90 -3.59
N SER A 480 24.53 -26.44 -2.91
CA SER A 480 25.40 -27.29 -2.08
C SER A 480 25.85 -26.59 -0.78
N PRO A 481 24.99 -26.57 0.27
CA PRO A 481 25.25 -25.78 1.48
C PRO A 481 26.55 -26.13 2.21
N SER A 482 26.85 -27.42 2.39
CA SER A 482 28.03 -27.87 3.14
C SER A 482 29.34 -27.56 2.42
N GLU A 483 29.39 -27.83 1.12
CA GLU A 483 30.55 -27.53 0.26
C GLU A 483 30.80 -26.02 0.19
N PHE A 484 29.73 -25.24 -0.02
CA PHE A 484 29.81 -23.79 -0.06
C PHE A 484 30.35 -23.22 1.25
N VAL A 485 29.82 -23.65 2.39
CA VAL A 485 30.25 -23.13 3.70
C VAL A 485 31.70 -23.48 4.00
N GLY A 486 32.10 -24.73 3.74
CA GLY A 486 33.49 -25.16 3.92
C GLY A 486 34.47 -24.41 3.00
N GLY A 487 34.09 -24.17 1.74
CA GLY A 487 34.95 -23.50 0.77
C GLY A 487 35.03 -21.98 0.91
N VAL A 488 33.91 -21.31 1.23
CA VAL A 488 33.82 -19.83 1.22
C VAL A 488 34.12 -19.23 2.58
N PHE A 489 33.66 -19.86 3.66
CA PHE A 489 33.84 -19.31 5.01
C PHE A 489 34.98 -19.96 5.77
N GLY A 490 35.33 -21.22 5.47
CA GLY A 490 36.46 -21.93 6.07
C GLY A 490 36.35 -22.05 7.59
N ASN A 491 36.80 -21.02 8.32
CA ASN A 491 36.67 -20.91 9.76
C ASN A 491 35.49 -20.02 10.18
N LEU A 492 34.41 -20.67 10.62
CA LEU A 492 33.20 -20.02 11.10
C LEU A 492 33.37 -19.36 12.47
N SER A 493 34.43 -19.66 13.23
CA SER A 493 34.67 -19.13 14.59
C SER A 493 34.87 -17.60 14.64
N THR A 494 35.01 -16.96 13.48
CA THR A 494 35.07 -15.50 13.34
C THR A 494 33.71 -14.82 13.59
N PHE A 495 32.61 -15.58 13.47
CA PHE A 495 31.27 -15.10 13.73
C PHE A 495 30.79 -15.50 15.12
N SER A 496 30.29 -14.54 15.90
CA SER A 496 29.71 -14.83 17.21
C SER A 496 28.37 -15.55 17.11
N HIS A 497 27.61 -15.24 16.05
CA HIS A 497 26.28 -15.78 15.81
C HIS A 497 26.11 -16.16 14.34
N ILE A 498 25.42 -17.26 14.09
CA ILE A 498 25.00 -17.68 12.75
C ILE A 498 23.48 -17.77 12.73
N VAL A 499 22.87 -17.28 11.66
CA VAL A 499 21.41 -17.31 11.45
C VAL A 499 21.10 -18.07 10.17
N LEU A 500 20.17 -19.03 10.25
CA LEU A 500 19.73 -19.83 9.11
C LEU A 500 18.24 -20.23 9.22
N PHE A 501 17.65 -20.68 8.12
CA PHE A 501 16.35 -21.34 8.15
C PHE A 501 16.51 -22.82 8.58
N GLU A 502 15.53 -23.36 9.29
CA GLU A 502 15.52 -24.78 9.73
C GLU A 502 15.65 -25.75 8.54
N SER A 503 15.16 -25.38 7.36
CA SER A 503 15.32 -26.21 6.14
C SER A 503 16.78 -26.41 5.75
N GLU A 504 17.62 -25.41 5.98
CA GLU A 504 19.03 -25.40 5.59
C GLU A 504 19.92 -25.99 6.69
N GLU A 505 19.44 -26.01 7.93
CA GLU A 505 20.19 -26.49 9.09
C GLU A 505 20.70 -27.91 8.91
N ARG A 506 19.86 -28.83 8.42
CA ARG A 506 20.21 -30.24 8.26
C ARG A 506 21.44 -30.46 7.36
N HIS A 507 21.66 -29.56 6.41
CA HIS A 507 22.75 -29.67 5.44
C HIS A 507 24.08 -29.14 6.00
N VAL A 508 24.04 -28.24 6.98
CA VAL A 508 25.23 -27.56 7.54
C VAL A 508 25.52 -27.97 8.99
N LEU A 509 24.62 -28.72 9.64
CA LEU A 509 24.70 -29.09 11.05
C LEU A 509 26.04 -29.74 11.45
N GLN A 510 26.55 -30.68 10.63
CA GLN A 510 27.84 -31.33 10.92
C GLN A 510 29.02 -30.35 10.92
N LEU A 511 29.01 -29.36 10.01
CA LEU A 511 30.01 -28.29 9.95
C LEU A 511 29.89 -27.34 11.15
N LEU A 512 28.67 -27.01 11.55
CA LEU A 512 28.41 -26.15 12.71
C LEU A 512 28.90 -26.81 14.01
N LEU A 513 28.56 -28.08 14.22
CA LEU A 513 29.01 -28.85 15.39
C LEU A 513 30.54 -29.01 15.42
N HIS A 514 31.16 -29.24 14.26
CA HIS A 514 32.63 -29.29 14.16
C HIS A 514 33.29 -27.97 14.58
N ASN A 515 32.64 -26.83 14.34
CA ASN A 515 33.10 -25.50 14.73
C ASN A 515 32.61 -25.07 16.13
N SER A 516 32.13 -26.00 16.97
CA SER A 516 31.68 -25.75 18.36
C SER A 516 30.49 -24.78 18.49
N PHE A 517 29.65 -24.68 17.47
CA PHE A 517 28.44 -23.86 17.53
C PHE A 517 27.29 -24.58 18.24
N LEU A 518 26.50 -23.84 19.03
CA LEU A 518 25.35 -24.38 19.78
C LEU A 518 24.05 -23.76 19.30
N GLU A 519 23.11 -24.61 18.91
CA GLU A 519 21.79 -24.23 18.43
C GLU A 519 20.99 -23.47 19.49
N VAL A 520 20.13 -22.53 19.08
CA VAL A 520 19.57 -21.60 20.02
C VAL A 520 18.07 -21.14 19.73
N GLN A 521 17.06 -21.76 20.42
CA GLN A 521 15.56 -21.60 20.59
C GLN A 521 15.20 -20.21 21.12
N LEU A 522 14.28 -19.58 20.41
CA LEU A 522 13.34 -18.61 20.99
C LEU A 522 12.02 -19.33 21.22
N ALA A 523 11.18 -18.94 22.19
CA ALA A 523 9.87 -19.59 22.35
C ALA A 523 9.07 -19.53 21.02
N GLY A 524 8.93 -20.67 20.32
CA GLY A 524 8.41 -20.80 18.95
C GLY A 524 9.41 -21.28 17.87
N VAL A 525 10.68 -21.47 18.23
CA VAL A 525 11.88 -21.70 17.38
C VAL A 525 12.89 -22.57 18.19
N VAL A 526 13.69 -23.52 17.66
CA VAL A 526 14.43 -24.60 18.43
C VAL A 526 15.90 -24.21 18.91
N ARG A 527 16.44 -24.69 20.09
CA ARG A 527 17.73 -24.46 20.90
C ARG A 527 18.29 -25.81 21.38
N TRP A 528 19.62 -25.83 21.58
CA TRP A 528 20.45 -26.70 22.43
C TRP A 528 21.45 -25.86 23.28
N ARG A 529 22.33 -26.46 24.11
CA ARG A 529 23.32 -25.72 24.95
C ARG A 529 24.60 -26.49 25.33
N GLY A 530 25.73 -25.76 25.38
CA GLY A 530 27.00 -25.97 26.16
C GLY A 530 28.33 -25.82 25.38
N PRO A 531 29.46 -25.36 25.95
CA PRO A 531 29.87 -23.99 26.31
C PRO A 531 30.43 -23.15 25.12
N SER A 532 29.96 -21.91 24.98
CA SER A 532 30.43 -20.83 24.08
C SER A 532 30.04 -20.97 22.59
N LEU A 533 29.33 -19.96 22.07
CA LEU A 533 28.84 -19.74 20.68
C LEU A 533 27.40 -20.20 20.35
N PHE A 534 26.66 -19.31 19.67
CA PHE A 534 25.19 -19.33 19.51
C PHE A 534 24.78 -19.40 18.01
N VAL A 535 23.88 -20.31 17.62
CA VAL A 535 23.26 -20.41 16.28
C VAL A 535 21.74 -20.28 16.34
N LEU A 536 21.14 -19.38 15.57
CA LEU A 536 19.69 -19.21 15.46
C LEU A 536 19.16 -19.91 14.21
N ALA A 537 18.35 -20.97 14.38
CA ALA A 537 17.64 -21.66 13.29
C ALA A 537 16.12 -21.48 13.44
N PHE A 538 15.38 -21.11 12.36
CA PHE A 538 13.93 -20.77 12.43
C PHE A 538 12.96 -21.81 11.85
N ARG A 539 11.85 -22.02 12.57
CA ARG A 539 10.65 -22.76 12.12
C ARG A 539 9.72 -21.87 11.29
N LEU A 540 9.67 -22.09 9.98
CA LEU A 540 8.66 -21.49 9.11
C LEU A 540 7.31 -22.19 9.36
N CYS A 541 6.32 -21.46 9.87
CA CYS A 541 4.94 -21.93 9.87
C CYS A 541 4.43 -21.99 8.41
N TRP A 542 4.58 -23.19 7.83
CA TRP A 542 3.95 -23.71 6.60
C TRP A 542 4.26 -22.99 5.27
N GLY A 543 5.17 -23.57 4.50
CA GLY A 543 5.12 -23.54 3.04
C GLY A 543 4.27 -24.73 2.56
N LEU A 544 3.27 -24.46 1.72
CA LEU A 544 2.63 -25.51 0.92
C LEU A 544 3.74 -26.26 0.16
N ARG A 545 3.86 -27.57 0.43
CA ARG A 545 4.63 -28.49 -0.41
C ARG A 545 4.23 -28.24 -1.86
N ARG A 546 5.20 -27.89 -2.70
CA ARG A 546 5.12 -28.19 -4.13
C ARG A 546 5.69 -29.58 -4.35
#